data_AF-A0A2G5CWV6-F1
#
_entry.id   AF-A0A2G5CWV6-F1
#
_cell.length_a   1.000
_cell.length_b   1.000
_cell.length_c   1.000
_cell.angle_alpha   90.00
_cell.angle_beta   90.00
_cell.angle_gamma   90.00
#
_symmetry.space_group_name_H-M   'P 1'
#
loop_
_entity.id
_entity.type
_entity.pdbx_description
1 polymer ?
#
loop_
_entity_poly.entity_id
_entity_poly.type
_entity_poly.pdbx_seq_one_letter_code
_entity_poly.pdbx_strand_id
1 'polypeptide(L)'
;MAAYAAMKPAKAGFEEPPKDEHRIRITLSSKNVKNLEKVCADLVRGAKDKQLRVKGPVRMPTKVLNITTRKSPCGEGTNTWDRFELRVHKRVIDLVSSSEVVKQITSITIEPGVEVEVTIADP
;
A
#
# COMPACT_ATOMS: atom_id res chain seq x y z
N MET A 1 -7.99 -39.26 58.80
CA MET A 1 -7.84 -39.46 57.34
C MET A 1 -7.97 -38.10 56.68
N ALA A 2 -6.92 -37.69 55.98
CA ALA A 2 -6.58 -36.30 55.70
C ALA A 2 -7.49 -35.63 54.68
N ALA A 3 -7.59 -34.31 54.83
CA ALA A 3 -8.29 -33.38 53.95
C ALA A 3 -7.72 -33.42 52.53
N TYR A 4 -8.60 -33.60 51.54
CA TYR A 4 -8.24 -33.39 50.14
C TYR A 4 -8.42 -31.91 49.78
N ALA A 5 -7.31 -31.32 49.38
CA ALA A 5 -7.11 -29.90 49.17
C ALA A 5 -7.91 -29.34 47.99
N ALA A 6 -8.32 -28.08 48.15
CA ALA A 6 -8.96 -27.26 47.15
C ALA A 6 -8.14 -27.15 45.86
N MET A 7 -8.73 -27.55 44.73
CA MET A 7 -8.24 -27.17 43.41
C MET A 7 -8.47 -25.67 43.21
N LYS A 8 -7.38 -24.91 43.10
CA LYS A 8 -7.40 -23.50 42.68
C LYS A 8 -7.93 -23.39 41.25
N PRO A 9 -8.84 -22.46 40.94
CA PRO A 9 -9.18 -22.17 39.56
C PRO A 9 -7.99 -21.46 38.89
N ALA A 10 -7.51 -22.04 37.79
CA ALA A 10 -6.56 -21.37 36.91
C ALA A 10 -7.20 -20.09 36.36
N LYS A 11 -6.39 -19.03 36.34
CA LYS A 11 -6.74 -17.66 35.97
C LYS A 11 -7.47 -17.62 34.61
N ALA A 12 -8.74 -17.24 34.64
CA ALA A 12 -9.52 -16.95 33.44
C ALA A 12 -9.09 -15.59 32.85
N GLY A 13 -8.96 -15.54 31.52
CA GLY A 13 -9.10 -14.32 30.73
C GLY A 13 -7.91 -13.38 30.69
N PHE A 14 -6.96 -13.64 29.79
CA PHE A 14 -6.33 -12.55 29.06
C PHE A 14 -7.14 -12.38 27.78
N GLU A 15 -8.26 -11.64 27.84
CA GLU A 15 -8.95 -11.21 26.63
C GLU A 15 -8.01 -10.23 25.92
N GLU A 16 -7.51 -10.62 24.74
CA GLU A 16 -6.83 -9.70 23.85
C GLU A 16 -7.80 -8.53 23.57
N PRO A 17 -7.33 -7.26 23.63
CA PRO A 17 -8.18 -6.11 23.35
C PRO A 17 -8.81 -6.27 21.95
N PRO A 18 -10.06 -5.78 21.75
CA PRO A 18 -10.72 -5.88 20.46
C PRO A 18 -9.81 -5.28 19.39
N LYS A 19 -9.41 -6.10 18.41
CA LYS A 19 -8.72 -5.62 17.22
C LYS A 19 -9.72 -4.80 16.44
N ASP A 20 -9.64 -3.48 16.55
CA ASP A 20 -10.41 -2.57 15.71
C ASP A 20 -10.02 -2.82 14.24
N GLU A 21 -10.87 -3.55 13.53
CA GLU A 21 -10.68 -3.92 12.14
C GLU A 21 -11.15 -2.78 11.23
N HIS A 22 -10.19 -2.01 10.71
CA HIS A 22 -10.49 -0.97 9.73
C HIS A 22 -10.34 -1.51 8.31
N ARG A 23 -11.16 -0.98 7.39
CA ARG A 23 -10.99 -1.18 5.96
C ARG A 23 -9.99 -0.15 5.46
N ILE A 24 -8.81 -0.61 5.08
CA ILE A 24 -7.69 0.25 4.70
C ILE A 24 -7.41 0.05 3.22
N ARG A 25 -7.22 1.17 2.52
CA ARG A 25 -6.81 1.21 1.13
C ARG A 25 -5.41 1.81 1.04
N ILE A 26 -4.47 1.02 0.54
CA ILE A 26 -3.13 1.48 0.21
C ILE A 26 -3.10 1.80 -1.28
N THR A 27 -2.72 3.03 -1.60
CA THR A 27 -2.51 3.49 -2.96
C THR A 27 -1.01 3.66 -3.19
N LEU A 28 -0.49 3.03 -4.23
CA LEU A 28 0.87 3.18 -4.69
C LEU A 28 0.87 3.92 -6.02
N SER A 29 1.65 4.99 -6.12
CA SER A 29 1.82 5.78 -7.33
C SER A 29 3.30 5.87 -7.69
N SER A 30 3.65 5.60 -8.94
CA SER A 30 5.04 5.75 -9.40
C SER A 30 5.12 5.99 -10.91
N LYS A 31 6.26 6.56 -11.34
CA LYS A 31 6.66 6.65 -12.74
C LYS A 31 7.37 5.37 -13.22
N ASN A 32 8.00 4.63 -12.30
CA ASN A 32 8.80 3.45 -12.62
C ASN A 32 8.03 2.16 -12.32
N VAL A 33 7.68 1.41 -13.39
CA VAL A 33 6.89 0.17 -13.25
C VAL A 33 7.62 -0.91 -12.47
N LYS A 34 8.94 -1.08 -12.67
CA LYS A 34 9.71 -2.16 -12.04
C LYS A 34 9.71 -2.05 -10.51
N ASN A 35 10.00 -0.84 -10.00
CA ASN A 35 10.00 -0.56 -8.57
C ASN A 35 8.58 -0.69 -7.99
N LEU A 36 7.57 -0.18 -8.70
CA LEU A 36 6.18 -0.27 -8.28
C LEU A 36 5.69 -1.72 -8.14
N GLU A 37 6.00 -2.59 -9.11
CA GLU A 37 5.60 -4.00 -9.07
C GLU A 37 6.37 -4.78 -7.99
N LYS A 38 7.64 -4.44 -7.73
CA LYS A 38 8.43 -5.01 -6.62
C LYS A 38 7.82 -4.65 -5.26
N VAL A 39 7.61 -3.36 -4.99
CA VAL A 39 6.98 -2.89 -3.73
C VAL A 39 5.58 -3.49 -3.56
N CYS A 40 4.82 -3.57 -4.65
CA CYS A 40 3.51 -4.19 -4.64
C CYS A 40 3.55 -5.68 -4.28
N ALA A 41 4.51 -6.44 -4.81
CA ALA A 41 4.70 -7.85 -4.49
C ALA A 41 5.13 -8.04 -3.03
N ASP A 42 6.06 -7.21 -2.55
CA ASP A 42 6.57 -7.25 -1.18
C ASP A 42 5.47 -6.93 -0.15
N LEU A 43 4.61 -5.93 -0.43
CA LEU A 43 3.46 -5.61 0.42
C LEU A 43 2.45 -6.76 0.49
N VAL A 44 2.14 -7.39 -0.64
CA VAL A 44 1.22 -8.54 -0.68
C VAL A 44 1.83 -9.73 0.07
N ARG A 45 3.15 -9.95 -0.05
CA ARG A 45 3.86 -10.99 0.70
C ARG A 45 3.83 -10.70 2.20
N GLY A 46 4.22 -9.50 2.64
CA GLY A 46 4.23 -9.12 4.04
C GLY A 46 2.84 -9.18 4.69
N ALA A 47 1.79 -8.87 3.93
CA ALA A 47 0.41 -9.01 4.43
C ALA A 47 -0.04 -10.48 4.53
N LYS A 48 0.40 -11.36 3.60
CA LYS A 48 0.16 -12.82 3.69
C LYS A 48 0.94 -13.47 4.84
N ASP A 49 2.18 -13.05 5.08
CA ASP A 49 3.01 -13.56 6.17
C ASP A 49 2.37 -13.27 7.54
N LYS A 50 1.67 -12.14 7.68
CA LYS A 50 0.88 -11.78 8.87
C LYS A 50 -0.57 -12.32 8.85
N GLN A 51 -0.91 -13.19 7.91
CA GLN A 51 -2.24 -13.81 7.78
C GLN A 51 -3.41 -12.80 7.65
N LEU A 52 -3.18 -11.66 7.01
CA LEU A 52 -4.23 -10.65 6.78
C LEU A 52 -5.08 -10.97 5.55
N ARG A 53 -6.35 -10.55 5.59
CA ARG A 53 -7.25 -10.63 4.43
C ARG A 53 -6.91 -9.52 3.44
N VAL A 54 -6.28 -9.89 2.33
CA VAL A 54 -5.85 -8.96 1.27
C VAL A 54 -6.70 -9.14 0.03
N LYS A 55 -7.27 -8.05 -0.46
CA LYS A 55 -7.69 -7.95 -1.86
C LYS A 55 -6.45 -7.57 -2.68
N GLY A 56 -6.12 -8.44 -3.62
CA GLY A 56 -4.90 -8.35 -4.42
C GLY A 56 -4.74 -7.01 -5.14
N PRO A 57 -3.55 -6.76 -5.69
CA PRO A 57 -3.22 -5.45 -6.24
C PRO A 57 -4.02 -5.15 -7.50
N VAL A 58 -4.92 -4.19 -7.39
CA VAL A 58 -5.73 -3.70 -8.51
C VAL A 58 -4.88 -2.73 -9.32
N ARG A 59 -4.71 -3.06 -10.60
CA ARG A 59 -3.98 -2.22 -11.54
C ARG A 59 -4.91 -1.14 -12.07
N MET A 60 -4.70 0.10 -11.64
CA MET A 60 -5.42 1.23 -12.21
C MET A 60 -4.86 1.58 -13.60
N PRO A 61 -5.70 2.12 -14.51
CA PRO A 61 -5.24 2.59 -15.80
C PRO A 61 -4.09 3.58 -15.67
N THR A 62 -3.10 3.44 -16.55
CA THR A 62 -1.93 4.34 -16.57
C THR A 62 -2.38 5.70 -17.07
N LYS A 63 -2.09 6.75 -16.30
CA LYS A 63 -2.34 8.13 -16.75
C LYS A 63 -1.16 8.56 -17.59
N VAL A 64 -1.45 8.97 -18.83
CA VAL A 64 -0.45 9.47 -19.78
C VAL A 64 -0.62 10.98 -19.86
N LEU A 65 0.41 11.72 -19.44
CA LEU A 65 0.47 13.17 -19.52
C LEU A 65 1.33 13.54 -20.74
N ASN A 66 0.71 14.21 -21.71
CA ASN A 66 1.37 14.60 -22.94
C ASN A 66 1.51 16.12 -22.99
N ILE A 67 2.73 16.59 -23.20
CA ILE A 67 3.01 18.01 -23.44
C ILE A 67 3.74 18.08 -24.79
N THR A 68 3.12 18.78 -25.75
CA THR A 68 3.71 19.02 -27.06
C THR A 68 4.05 20.50 -27.17
N THR A 69 5.33 20.82 -27.32
CA THR A 69 5.82 22.20 -27.43
C THR A 69 6.66 22.38 -28.67
N ARG A 70 6.77 23.62 -29.14
CA ARG A 70 7.70 23.95 -30.22
C ARG A 70 9.13 23.86 -29.67
N LYS A 71 10.05 23.32 -30.48
CA LYS A 71 11.47 23.26 -30.12
C LYS A 71 12.11 24.64 -30.07
N SER A 72 11.76 25.48 -31.04
CA SER A 72 12.30 26.84 -31.18
C SER A 72 11.61 27.81 -30.22
N PRO A 73 12.36 28.65 -29.49
CA PRO A 73 11.80 29.66 -28.60
C PRO A 73 11.32 30.93 -29.34
N CYS A 74 11.94 31.28 -30.48
CA CYS A 74 11.76 32.55 -31.17
C CYS A 74 10.82 32.50 -32.38
N GLY A 75 10.25 31.33 -32.68
CA GLY A 75 9.26 31.19 -33.75
C GLY A 75 9.83 31.17 -35.18
N GLU A 76 11.13 31.39 -35.33
CA GLU A 76 11.89 31.25 -36.58
C GLU A 76 12.46 29.83 -36.76
N GLY A 77 12.70 29.45 -38.02
CA GLY A 77 13.20 28.13 -38.42
C GLY A 77 12.13 27.07 -38.66
N THR A 78 12.56 25.83 -38.94
CA THR A 78 11.67 24.71 -39.30
C THR A 78 10.69 24.37 -38.17
N ASN A 79 9.41 24.16 -38.52
CA ASN A 79 8.33 23.78 -37.60
C ASN A 79 8.55 22.39 -37.01
N THR A 80 9.40 22.32 -35.99
CA THR A 80 9.72 21.10 -35.25
C THR A 80 9.12 21.16 -33.85
N TRP A 81 8.63 20.01 -33.40
CA TRP A 81 7.88 19.85 -32.16
C TRP A 81 8.55 18.79 -31.28
N ASP A 82 8.63 19.07 -29.98
CA ASP A 82 8.95 18.08 -28.97
C ASP A 82 7.67 17.50 -28.40
N ARG A 83 7.66 16.16 -28.25
CA ARG A 83 6.56 15.42 -27.65
C ARG A 83 7.06 14.78 -26.37
N PHE A 84 6.80 15.45 -25.25
CA PHE A 84 7.11 14.93 -23.92
C PHE A 84 5.96 14.08 -23.43
N GLU A 85 6.29 12.91 -22.89
CA GLU A 85 5.32 11.98 -22.30
C GLU A 85 5.76 11.63 -20.89
N LEU A 86 4.84 11.71 -19.94
CA LEU A 86 5.01 11.21 -18.58
C LEU A 86 3.91 10.20 -18.26
N ARG A 87 4.31 8.98 -17.90
CA ARG A 87 3.40 7.91 -17.49
C ARG A 87 3.37 7.81 -15.97
N VAL A 88 2.18 7.85 -15.39
CA VAL A 88 1.95 7.58 -13.97
C VAL A 88 1.19 6.28 -13.84
N HIS A 89 1.81 5.31 -13.17
CA HIS A 89 1.23 4.02 -12.87
C HIS A 89 0.71 4.01 -11.44
N LYS A 90 -0.51 3.50 -11.27
CA LYS A 90 -1.19 3.43 -9.98
C LYS A 90 -1.58 1.99 -9.66
N ARG A 91 -1.35 1.58 -8.41
CA ARG A 91 -1.80 0.30 -7.84
C ARG A 91 -2.58 0.57 -6.58
N VAL A 92 -3.62 -0.21 -6.35
CA VAL A 92 -4.46 -0.11 -5.16
C VAL A 92 -4.52 -1.49 -4.51
N ILE A 93 -4.25 -1.55 -3.21
CA ILE A 93 -4.32 -2.75 -2.39
C ILE A 93 -5.33 -2.46 -1.28
N ASP A 94 -6.35 -3.31 -1.17
CA ASP A 94 -7.36 -3.20 -0.12
C ASP A 94 -7.10 -4.28 0.93
N LEU A 95 -7.09 -3.90 2.20
CA LEU A 95 -6.82 -4.79 3.34
C LEU A 95 -7.77 -4.48 4.51
N VAL A 96 -8.02 -5.50 5.31
CA VAL A 96 -8.78 -5.39 6.57
C VAL A 96 -7.83 -5.72 7.71
N SER A 97 -7.51 -4.73 8.53
CA SER A 97 -6.57 -4.89 9.66
C SER A 97 -6.62 -3.67 10.59
N SER A 98 -5.95 -3.79 11.75
CA SER A 98 -5.63 -2.66 12.61
C SER A 98 -4.60 -1.73 11.93
N SER A 99 -4.75 -0.43 12.14
CA SER A 99 -3.90 0.61 11.53
C SER A 99 -2.41 0.48 11.92
N GLU A 100 -2.11 -0.06 13.10
CA GLU A 100 -0.74 -0.24 13.59
C GLU A 100 0.03 -1.28 12.78
N VAL A 101 -0.61 -2.41 12.47
CA VAL A 101 0.00 -3.50 11.71
C VAL A 101 0.32 -3.04 10.28
N VAL A 102 -0.53 -2.19 9.72
CA VAL A 102 -0.34 -1.61 8.38
C VAL A 102 0.84 -0.66 8.35
N LYS A 103 0.95 0.24 9.33
CA LYS A 103 2.09 1.17 9.45
C LYS A 103 3.43 0.43 9.49
N GLN A 104 3.49 -0.69 10.21
CA GLN A 104 4.69 -1.53 10.27
C GLN A 104 5.03 -2.21 8.94
N ILE A 105 4.04 -2.63 8.15
CA ILE A 105 4.29 -3.25 6.84
C ILE A 105 4.80 -2.20 5.85
N THR A 106 4.18 -1.02 5.84
CA THR A 106 4.51 0.06 4.89
C THR A 106 5.88 0.68 5.11
N SER A 107 6.40 0.68 6.36
CA SER A 107 7.69 1.31 6.67
C SER A 107 8.90 0.53 6.15
N ILE A 108 8.77 -0.78 5.92
CA ILE A 108 9.89 -1.66 5.57
C ILE A 108 10.22 -1.61 4.06
N THR A 109 9.26 -1.22 3.22
CA THR A 109 9.35 -1.41 1.75
C THR A 109 9.39 -0.10 0.95
N ILE A 110 9.81 1.02 1.54
CA ILE A 110 9.85 2.30 0.82
C ILE A 110 11.04 2.32 -0.15
N GLU A 111 10.78 1.97 -1.40
CA GLU A 111 11.75 2.10 -2.50
C GLU A 111 11.72 3.55 -3.05
N PRO A 112 12.86 4.16 -3.41
CA PRO A 112 12.87 5.52 -3.91
C PRO A 112 12.07 5.65 -5.21
N GLY A 113 11.20 6.67 -5.26
CA GLY A 113 10.37 6.99 -6.41
C GLY A 113 9.00 6.28 -6.44
N VAL A 114 8.61 5.59 -5.37
CA VAL A 114 7.24 5.11 -5.16
C VAL A 114 6.61 5.93 -4.05
N GLU A 115 5.47 6.55 -4.35
CA GLU A 115 4.67 7.29 -3.39
C GLU A 115 3.57 6.38 -2.84
N VAL A 116 3.44 6.35 -1.50
CA VAL A 116 2.54 5.47 -0.79
C VAL A 116 1.55 6.32 0.00
N GLU A 117 0.27 6.17 -0.31
CA GLU A 117 -0.84 6.83 0.40
C GLU A 117 -1.67 5.75 1.11
N VAL A 118 -2.01 5.98 2.38
CA VAL A 118 -2.87 5.09 3.16
C VAL A 118 -4.16 5.83 3.48
N THR A 119 -5.29 5.29 3.02
CA THR A 119 -6.62 5.81 3.32
C THR A 119 -7.36 4.83 4.21
N ILE A 120 -7.82 5.30 5.36
CA ILE A 120 -8.69 4.54 6.25
C ILE A 120 -10.13 4.88 5.86
N ALA A 121 -10.92 3.88 5.48
CA ALA A 121 -12.35 4.06 5.35
C ALA A 121 -12.97 3.78 6.71
N ASP A 122 -13.41 4.85 7.39
CA ASP A 122 -14.26 4.71 8.56
C ASP A 122 -15.62 4.12 8.11
N PRO A 123 -16.21 3.21 8.90
CA PRO A 123 -17.49 2.56 8.58
C PRO A 123 -18.66 3.55 8.47
#